data_AF-A0A958ULL4-F1
#
_entry.id   AF-A0A958ULL4-F1
#
_cell.length_a   1.000
_cell.length_b   1.000
_cell.length_c   1.000
_cell.angle_alpha   90.00
_cell.angle_beta   90.00
_cell.angle_gamma   90.00
#
_symmetry.space_group_name_H-M   'P 1'
#
loop_
_entity.id
_entity.type
_entity.pdbx_description
1 polymer ?
#
loop_
_entity_poly.entity_id
_entity_poly.type
_entity_poly.pdbx_seq_one_letter_code
_entity_poly.pdbx_strand_id
1 'polypeptide(L)'
;FALDSIPAILAITADPFIVFSSNILAILGLRSMYFLISRMLTKFRFINYSLVVILAFVGVKMILSHNIEIPEWLSLGVIGASLAGGIIASLLIPDPNPSVAEED
;
A
#
# COMPACT_ATOMS: atom_id res chain seq x y z
N PHE A 1 11.84 8.76 5.77
CA PHE A 1 10.68 9.66 5.80
C PHE A 1 10.49 10.33 7.14
N ALA A 2 10.28 9.60 8.25
CA ALA A 2 10.06 10.25 9.55
C ALA A 2 11.28 11.05 10.10
N LEU A 3 12.51 10.56 9.93
CA LEU A 3 13.70 11.19 10.53
C LEU A 3 14.05 12.58 9.99
N ASP A 4 13.70 12.88 8.74
CA ASP A 4 13.93 14.19 8.12
C ASP A 4 12.74 15.15 8.36
N SER A 5 11.51 14.59 8.48
CA SER A 5 10.34 15.36 8.89
C SER A 5 10.35 15.77 10.37
N ILE A 6 11.11 15.07 11.24
CA ILE A 6 11.22 15.41 12.66
C ILE A 6 11.93 16.77 12.87
N PRO A 7 13.13 17.03 12.33
CA PRO A 7 13.77 18.35 12.41
C PRO A 7 12.89 19.47 11.83
N ALA A 8 12.24 19.21 10.69
CA ALA A 8 11.37 20.19 10.04
C ALA A 8 10.15 20.59 10.90
N ILE A 9 9.51 19.64 11.57
CA ILE A 9 8.35 19.91 12.43
C ILE A 9 8.79 20.50 13.78
N LEU A 10 9.91 20.02 14.35
CA LEU A 10 10.46 20.58 15.59
C LEU A 10 10.97 22.02 15.42
N ALA A 11 11.35 22.42 14.20
CA ALA A 11 11.78 23.79 13.90
C ALA A 11 10.64 24.81 13.78
N ILE A 12 9.39 24.36 13.53
CA ILE A 12 8.24 25.25 13.29
C ILE A 12 7.16 25.16 14.38
N THR A 13 7.23 24.16 15.27
CA THR A 13 6.20 23.91 16.29
C THR A 13 6.50 24.61 17.62
N ALA A 14 5.45 25.05 18.31
CA ALA A 14 5.56 25.67 19.64
C ALA A 14 5.68 24.63 20.77
N ASP A 15 5.22 23.40 20.55
CA ASP A 15 5.18 22.33 21.56
C ASP A 15 5.95 21.07 21.11
N PRO A 16 7.28 21.02 21.32
CA PRO A 16 8.12 19.89 20.94
C PRO A 16 7.70 18.57 21.59
N PHE A 17 7.16 18.61 22.82
CA PHE A 17 6.78 17.42 23.57
C PHE A 17 5.64 16.63 22.91
N ILE A 18 4.64 17.32 22.35
CA ILE A 18 3.52 16.68 21.65
C ILE A 18 3.99 15.99 20.38
N VAL A 19 4.88 16.64 19.62
CA VAL A 19 5.47 16.05 18.41
C VAL A 19 6.34 14.84 18.74
N PHE A 20 7.17 14.93 19.79
CA PHE A 20 8.06 13.84 20.19
C PHE A 20 7.28 12.62 20.70
N SER A 21 6.31 12.83 21.58
CA SER A 21 5.46 11.75 22.11
C SER A 21 4.59 11.09 21.03
N SER A 22 4.01 11.87 20.10
CA SER A 22 3.23 11.34 18.97
C SER A 22 4.07 10.48 18.03
N ASN A 23 5.31 10.91 17.72
CA ASN A 23 6.18 10.15 16.82
C ASN A 23 6.71 8.87 17.48
N ILE A 24 7.06 8.92 18.77
CA ILE A 24 7.39 7.72 19.54
C ILE A 24 6.21 6.75 19.54
N LEU A 25 5.00 7.23 19.81
CA LEU A 25 3.80 6.38 19.82
C LEU A 25 3.49 5.79 18.43
N ALA A 26 3.73 6.55 17.36
CA ALA A 26 3.60 6.08 15.99
C ALA A 26 4.60 4.95 15.66
N ILE A 27 5.86 5.08 16.09
CA ILE A 27 6.90 4.04 15.90
C ILE A 27 6.59 2.80 16.75
N LEU A 28 6.14 2.98 18.00
CA LEU A 28 5.70 1.88 18.85
C LEU A 28 4.49 1.15 18.26
N GLY A 29 3.54 1.89 17.67
CA GLY A 29 2.38 1.33 16.96
C GLY A 29 2.74 0.63 15.64
N LEU A 30 3.80 1.08 14.96
CA LEU A 30 4.26 0.50 13.69
C LEU A 30 4.65 -0.97 13.84
N ARG A 31 5.20 -1.38 15.00
CA ARG A 31 5.52 -2.80 15.25
C ARG A 31 4.28 -3.69 15.27
N SER A 32 3.19 -3.20 15.88
CA SER A 32 1.90 -3.90 15.90
C SER A 32 1.27 -3.93 14.50
N MET A 33 1.28 -2.80 13.80
CA MET A 33 0.76 -2.72 12.43
C MET A 33 1.58 -3.59 11.47
N TYR A 34 2.90 -3.66 11.61
CA TYR A 34 3.76 -4.53 10.80
C TYR A 34 3.41 -6.00 10.98
N PHE A 35 3.11 -6.44 12.20
CA PHE A 35 2.66 -7.81 12.46
C PHE A 35 1.30 -8.11 11.81
N LEU A 36 0.34 -7.18 11.91
CA LEU A 36 -0.95 -7.27 11.22
C LEU A 36 -0.78 -7.33 9.70
N ILE A 37 -0.01 -6.40 9.13
CA ILE A 37 0.26 -6.34 7.69
C ILE A 37 0.98 -7.61 7.25
N SER A 38 2.00 -8.09 7.96
CA SER A 38 2.75 -9.30 7.60
C SER A 38 1.82 -10.51 7.47
N ARG A 39 0.88 -10.69 8.41
CA ARG A 39 -0.14 -11.75 8.32
C ARG A 39 -1.12 -11.54 7.17
N MET A 40 -1.49 -10.30 6.89
CA MET A 40 -2.37 -9.97 5.76
C MET A 40 -1.65 -10.15 4.40
N LEU A 41 -0.37 -9.78 4.31
CA LEU A 41 0.43 -9.81 3.08
C LEU A 41 0.58 -11.24 2.55
N THR A 42 0.69 -12.23 3.44
CA THR A 42 0.68 -13.65 3.09
C THR A 42 -0.59 -14.04 2.33
N LYS A 43 -1.75 -13.49 2.73
CA LYS A 43 -3.06 -13.77 2.11
C LYS A 43 -3.30 -12.97 0.82
N PHE A 44 -2.67 -11.80 0.69
CA PHE A 44 -2.84 -10.88 -0.44
C PHE A 44 -1.69 -10.93 -1.46
N ARG A 45 -1.08 -12.10 -1.65
CA ARG A 45 0.02 -12.28 -2.63
C ARG A 45 -0.36 -11.82 -4.04
N PHE A 46 -1.61 -12.04 -4.47
CA PHE A 46 -2.11 -11.64 -5.79
C PHE A 46 -2.42 -10.14 -5.92
N ILE A 47 -2.58 -9.41 -4.82
CA ILE A 47 -2.74 -7.94 -4.86
C ILE A 47 -1.46 -7.27 -5.37
N ASN A 48 -0.27 -7.77 -5.00
CA ASN A 48 0.99 -7.24 -5.53
C ASN A 48 1.03 -7.30 -7.06
N TYR A 49 0.55 -8.38 -7.66
CA TYR A 49 0.46 -8.50 -9.12
C TYR A 49 -0.47 -7.45 -9.74
N SER A 50 -1.63 -7.21 -9.12
CA SER A 50 -2.55 -6.19 -9.60
C SER A 50 -1.99 -4.78 -9.45
N LEU A 51 -1.27 -4.51 -8.36
CA LEU A 51 -0.59 -3.22 -8.18
C LEU A 51 0.50 -3.00 -9.23
N VAL A 52 1.27 -4.03 -9.60
CA VAL A 52 2.27 -3.93 -10.67
C VAL A 52 1.60 -3.56 -12.00
N VAL A 53 0.47 -4.19 -12.33
CA VAL A 53 -0.31 -3.89 -13.54
C VAL A 53 -0.84 -2.45 -13.52
N ILE A 54 -1.41 -2.01 -12.40
CA ILE A 54 -1.90 -0.63 -12.22
C ILE A 54 -0.74 0.36 -12.37
N LEU A 55 0.40 0.09 -11.73
CA LEU A 55 1.55 0.99 -11.74
C LEU A 55 2.17 1.10 -13.13
N ALA A 56 2.27 -0.01 -13.86
CA ALA A 56 2.70 -0.02 -15.25
C ALA A 56 1.75 0.80 -16.14
N PHE A 57 0.43 0.60 -16.00
CA PHE A 57 -0.57 1.36 -16.73
C PHE A 57 -0.52 2.86 -16.44
N VAL A 58 -0.45 3.24 -15.15
CA VAL A 58 -0.36 4.64 -14.72
C VAL A 58 0.95 5.27 -15.19
N GLY A 59 2.07 4.55 -15.11
CA GLY A 59 3.37 5.01 -15.60
C GLY A 59 3.36 5.29 -17.11
N VAL A 60 2.80 4.38 -17.91
CA VAL A 60 2.63 4.57 -19.35
C VAL A 60 1.68 5.74 -19.65
N LYS A 61 0.56 5.85 -18.93
CA LYS A 61 -0.38 6.97 -19.06
C LYS A 61 0.31 8.31 -18.75
N MET A 62 1.14 8.41 -17.72
CA MET A 62 1.83 9.66 -17.39
C MET A 62 2.75 10.11 -18.52
N ILE A 63 3.48 9.18 -19.16
CA ILE A 63 4.33 9.47 -20.33
C ILE A 63 3.49 9.90 -21.54
N LEU A 64 2.38 9.20 -21.81
CA LEU A 64 1.50 9.51 -22.95
C LEU A 64 0.62 10.75 -22.75
N SER A 65 0.41 11.19 -21.50
CA SER A 65 -0.47 12.33 -21.19
C SER A 65 -0.02 13.65 -21.81
N HIS A 66 1.24 13.76 -22.24
CA HIS A 66 1.74 14.95 -22.93
C HIS A 66 1.26 15.05 -24.40
N ASN A 67 0.94 13.91 -25.03
CA ASN A 67 0.56 13.86 -26.45
C ASN A 67 -0.88 13.40 -26.70
N ILE A 68 -1.49 12.66 -25.77
CA ILE A 68 -2.84 12.11 -25.90
C ILE A 68 -3.59 12.33 -24.58
N GLU A 69 -4.67 13.12 -24.62
CA GLU A 69 -5.61 13.23 -23.50
C GLU A 69 -6.39 11.93 -23.38
N ILE A 70 -5.92 11.01 -22.53
CA ILE A 70 -6.64 9.78 -22.24
C ILE A 70 -7.82 10.11 -21.32
N PRO A 71 -9.08 9.82 -21.73
CA PRO A 71 -10.24 10.12 -20.91
C PRO A 71 -10.17 9.41 -19.57
N GLU A 72 -10.47 10.15 -18.50
CA GLU A 72 -10.35 9.67 -17.12
C GLU A 72 -11.21 8.44 -16.86
N TRP A 73 -12.38 8.35 -17.50
CA TRP A 73 -13.29 7.20 -17.43
C TRP A 73 -12.64 5.89 -17.87
N LEU A 74 -11.79 5.92 -18.91
CA LEU A 74 -11.07 4.74 -19.37
C LEU A 74 -10.00 4.33 -18.35
N SER A 75 -9.31 5.31 -17.77
CA SER A 75 -8.32 5.08 -16.71
C SER A 75 -8.96 4.49 -15.46
N LEU A 76 -10.10 5.03 -15.02
CA LEU A 76 -10.87 4.49 -13.89
C LEU A 76 -11.34 3.07 -14.18
N GLY A 77 -11.81 2.80 -15.41
CA GLY A 77 -12.23 1.48 -15.85
C GLY A 77 -11.11 0.45 -15.76
N VAL A 78 -9.92 0.78 -16.27
CA VAL A 78 -8.76 -0.13 -16.23
C VAL A 78 -8.28 -0.39 -14.80
N ILE A 79 -8.18 0.66 -13.98
CA ILE A 79 -7.77 0.52 -12.58
C ILE A 79 -8.80 -0.31 -11.81
N GLY A 80 -10.09 -0.01 -11.97
CA GLY A 80 -11.19 -0.74 -11.35
C GLY A 80 -11.23 -2.21 -11.77
N ALA A 81 -11.08 -2.50 -13.05
CA ALA A 81 -11.03 -3.87 -13.58
C ALA A 81 -9.80 -4.63 -13.06
N SER A 82 -8.63 -3.99 -13.02
CA SER A 82 -7.42 -4.61 -12.47
C SER A 82 -7.56 -4.89 -10.98
N LEU A 83 -8.16 -3.98 -10.21
CA LEU A 83 -8.37 -4.17 -8.77
C LEU A 83 -9.41 -5.25 -8.49
N ALA A 84 -10.53 -5.22 -9.21
CA ALA A 84 -11.57 -6.25 -9.12
C ALA A 84 -11.00 -7.63 -9.52
N GLY A 85 -10.24 -7.70 -10.61
CA GLY A 85 -9.54 -8.93 -11.02
C GLY A 85 -8.56 -9.43 -9.97
N GLY A 86 -7.80 -8.53 -9.34
CA GLY A 86 -6.89 -8.86 -8.23
C GLY A 86 -7.61 -9.40 -7.01
N ILE A 87 -8.73 -8.78 -6.63
CA ILE A 87 -9.56 -9.20 -5.50
C ILE A 87 -10.20 -10.57 -5.81
N ILE A 88 -10.78 -10.74 -6.99
CA ILE A 88 -11.40 -12.01 -7.41
C ILE A 88 -10.35 -13.12 -7.48
N ALA A 89 -9.19 -12.88 -8.07
CA ALA A 89 -8.09 -13.86 -8.10
C ALA A 89 -7.60 -14.20 -6.69
N SER A 90 -7.52 -13.20 -5.80
CA SER A 90 -7.15 -13.39 -4.39
C SER A 90 -8.21 -14.13 -3.57
N LEU A 91 -9.49 -14.13 -3.99
CA LEU A 91 -10.60 -14.83 -3.32
C LEU A 91 -10.87 -16.22 -3.91
N LEU A 92 -10.69 -16.39 -5.22
CA LEU A 92 -11.00 -17.62 -5.96
C LEU A 92 -9.86 -18.64 -5.93
N ILE A 93 -8.62 -18.18 -5.68
CA ILE A 93 -7.46 -19.04 -5.42
C ILE A 93 -7.05 -18.90 -3.95
N PRO A 94 -7.80 -19.51 -3.00
CA PRO A 94 -7.26 -19.85 -1.69
C PRO A 94 -6.02 -20.72 -1.84
N ASP A 95 -5.01 -20.42 -1.04
CA ASP A 95 -3.71 -21.09 -1.05
C ASP A 95 -3.84 -22.62 -1.10
N PRO A 96 -3.23 -23.31 -2.08
CA PRO A 96 -3.09 -24.77 -2.07
C PRO A 96 -2.16 -25.32 -1.00
N ASN A 97 -1.75 -24.53 0.00
CA ASN A 97 -0.85 -24.99 1.05
C ASN A 97 -1.57 -25.14 2.40
N PRO A 98 -1.99 -26.36 2.77
CA PRO A 98 -2.49 -26.67 4.10
C PRO A 98 -1.38 -26.79 5.17
N SER A 99 -0.10 -26.59 4.87
CA SER A 99 0.96 -26.72 5.89
C SER A 99 1.24 -25.41 6.62
N VAL A 100 0.34 -24.97 7.52
CA VAL A 100 0.58 -24.55 8.93
C VAL A 100 -0.80 -24.37 9.61
N ALA A 101 -1.70 -25.35 9.45
CA ALA A 101 -2.61 -25.66 10.52
C ALA A 101 -1.81 -26.50 11.51
N GLU A 102 -1.62 -25.99 12.72
CA GLU A 102 -1.24 -26.73 13.93
C GLU A 102 -0.06 -27.71 13.81
N GLU A 103 1.14 -27.29 14.25
CA GLU A 103 1.96 -28.05 15.22
C GLU A 103 3.10 -27.14 15.74
N ASP A 104 3.09 -26.96 17.06
CA ASP A 104 4.02 -26.31 18.03
C ASP A 104 4.27 -24.79 18.02
#